data_AF-A0A9D1L437-F1
#
_entry.id   AF-A0A9D1L437-F1
#
_cell.length_a   1.000
_cell.length_b   1.000
_cell.length_c   1.000
_cell.angle_alpha   90.00
_cell.angle_beta   90.00
_cell.angle_gamma   90.00
#
_symmetry.space_group_name_H-M   'P 1'
#
loop_
_entity.id
_entity.type
_entity.pdbx_description
1 polymer ?
#
loop_
_entity_poly.entity_id
_entity_poly.type
_entity_poly.pdbx_seq_one_letter_code
_entity_poly.pdbx_strand_id
1 'polypeptide(L)'
;MHQTDTSAKDVSTDSYHGRIRIFDIARGIAVVSMVLFHGCYDLAYLSHVSLPWFSGLFQDIWRASISWTFLFIAGCMCYYSHNNIVRGTKLLALSFGIYIVTTIAAVDTPISFGIIFCMGSCGIISGLLKHVRLLPSGILPACICFCLFLITYNVSHGTLELGFTTVDIPRMLYETPWLSWLGFPGPHFLSGDYYPVIPYLFMYLTGTALLSRPIEQGFPAWVYSLHCAPLEFIGRHALLIYVVHQPLLLVLTSLFV
;
A
#
# COMPACT_ATOMS: atom_id res chain seq x y z
N MET A 1 14.46 -11.16 -64.26
CA MET A 1 15.86 -11.40 -63.84
C MET A 1 16.48 -10.00 -63.73
N HIS A 2 16.36 -9.29 -62.62
CA HIS A 2 17.10 -9.53 -61.38
C HIS A 2 16.33 -8.97 -60.16
N GLN A 3 16.39 -9.73 -59.07
CA GLN A 3 15.88 -9.47 -57.73
C GLN A 3 16.87 -8.58 -56.94
N THR A 4 16.46 -8.16 -55.72
CA THR A 4 17.26 -7.73 -54.54
C THR A 4 17.85 -6.30 -54.54
N ASP A 5 17.85 -5.50 -53.48
CA ASP A 5 17.20 -5.56 -52.16
C ASP A 5 17.47 -4.24 -51.39
N THR A 6 16.63 -4.00 -50.38
CA THR A 6 16.89 -3.35 -49.07
C THR A 6 17.88 -2.18 -48.91
N SER A 7 17.35 -1.09 -48.33
CA SER A 7 17.86 -0.57 -47.04
C SER A 7 16.87 0.48 -46.48
N ALA A 8 15.75 0.00 -45.96
CA ALA A 8 15.08 0.68 -44.86
C ALA A 8 16.09 0.68 -43.70
N LYS A 9 16.72 1.83 -43.45
CA LYS A 9 17.65 1.99 -42.33
C LYS A 9 16.87 1.79 -41.04
N ASP A 10 17.33 0.81 -40.27
CA ASP A 10 17.07 0.56 -38.86
C ASP A 10 16.58 1.79 -38.11
N VAL A 11 15.26 1.84 -37.87
CA VAL A 11 14.78 2.44 -36.63
C VAL A 11 15.11 1.40 -35.57
N SER A 12 16.18 1.66 -34.83
CA SER A 12 16.58 0.87 -33.67
C SER A 12 15.33 0.62 -32.83
N THR A 13 15.00 -0.65 -32.67
CA THR A 13 14.08 -1.13 -31.65
C THR A 13 14.79 -0.98 -30.30
N ASP A 14 15.06 0.26 -29.90
CA ASP A 14 15.51 0.58 -28.57
C ASP A 14 14.37 0.23 -27.63
N SER A 15 14.55 -0.92 -26.98
CA SER A 15 13.73 -1.45 -25.90
C SER A 15 13.15 -0.34 -25.03
N TYR A 16 11.82 -0.16 -25.09
CA TYR A 16 11.07 0.66 -24.14
C TYR A 16 11.09 -0.05 -22.76
N HIS A 17 12.24 -0.02 -22.09
CA HIS A 17 12.41 -0.33 -20.67
C HIS A 17 12.48 0.98 -19.86
N GLY A 18 11.65 1.95 -20.25
CA GLY A 18 11.50 3.21 -19.52
C GLY A 18 10.75 2.98 -18.21
N ARG A 19 11.36 3.37 -17.09
CA ARG A 19 10.71 3.38 -15.77
C ARG A 19 9.42 4.20 -15.83
N ILE A 20 8.33 3.64 -15.32
CA ILE A 20 7.01 4.29 -15.35
C ILE A 20 6.93 5.37 -14.27
N ARG A 21 7.18 6.62 -14.69
CA ARG A 21 7.31 7.79 -13.81
C ARG A 21 6.05 8.09 -13.01
N ILE A 22 4.87 7.82 -13.56
CA ILE A 22 3.59 8.10 -12.89
C ILE A 22 3.46 7.41 -11.52
N PHE A 23 3.97 6.18 -11.38
CA PHE A 23 3.88 5.44 -10.12
C PHE A 23 4.80 6.04 -9.05
N ASP A 24 5.97 6.54 -9.45
CA ASP A 24 6.86 7.25 -8.53
C ASP A 24 6.23 8.60 -8.13
N ILE A 25 5.60 9.34 -9.05
CA ILE A 25 4.89 10.59 -8.73
C ILE A 25 3.74 10.33 -7.75
N ALA A 26 2.86 9.37 -8.07
CA ALA A 26 1.70 9.05 -7.24
C ALA A 26 2.12 8.55 -5.85
N ARG A 27 3.18 7.73 -5.77
CA ARG A 27 3.77 7.34 -4.50
C ARG A 27 4.37 8.52 -3.75
N GLY A 28 5.02 9.46 -4.45
CA GLY A 28 5.55 10.69 -3.87
C GLY A 28 4.46 11.54 -3.23
N ILE A 29 3.32 11.72 -3.90
CA ILE A 29 2.14 12.42 -3.36
C ILE A 29 1.63 11.71 -2.10
N ALA A 30 1.48 10.39 -2.14
CA ALA A 30 1.03 9.61 -0.99
C ALA A 30 2.00 9.73 0.21
N VAL A 31 3.31 9.75 -0.02
CA VAL A 31 4.32 9.97 1.02
C VAL A 31 4.22 11.36 1.64
N VAL A 32 4.10 12.41 0.83
CA VAL A 32 3.93 13.78 1.36
C VAL A 32 2.66 13.86 2.21
N SER A 33 1.56 13.30 1.70
CA SER A 33 0.28 13.25 2.42
C SER A 33 0.39 12.48 3.75
N MET A 34 1.10 11.35 3.75
CA MET A 34 1.40 10.54 4.94
C MET A 34 2.17 11.34 6.01
N VAL A 35 3.24 12.03 5.62
CA VAL A 35 4.04 12.84 6.55
C VAL A 35 3.20 13.98 7.16
N LEU A 36 2.36 14.63 6.35
CA LEU A 36 1.46 15.68 6.83
C LEU A 36 0.40 15.14 7.79
N PHE A 37 -0.18 13.98 7.48
CA PHE A 37 -1.16 13.32 8.34
C PHE A 37 -0.56 12.98 9.71
N HIS A 38 0.61 12.34 9.74
CA HIS A 38 1.31 12.01 10.98
C HIS A 38 1.75 13.26 11.74
N GLY A 39 2.19 14.31 11.04
CA GLY A 39 2.50 15.59 11.70
C GLY A 39 1.28 16.20 12.40
N CYS A 40 0.10 16.14 11.79
CA CYS A 40 -1.15 16.59 12.41
C CYS A 40 -1.55 15.67 13.58
N TYR A 41 -1.36 14.35 13.43
CA TYR A 41 -1.63 13.38 14.49
C TYR A 41 -0.76 13.64 15.72
N ASP A 42 0.55 13.76 15.53
CA ASP A 42 1.51 14.03 16.61
C ASP A 42 1.18 15.35 17.31
N LEU A 43 0.91 16.42 16.56
CA LEU A 43 0.51 17.70 17.15
C LEU A 43 -0.79 17.60 17.96
N ALA A 44 -1.83 16.95 17.43
CA ALA A 44 -3.14 16.87 18.07
C ALA A 44 -3.15 15.96 19.30
N TYR A 45 -2.53 14.78 19.19
CA TYR A 45 -2.68 13.70 20.17
C TYR A 45 -1.49 13.54 21.11
N LEU A 46 -0.27 13.86 20.66
CA LEU A 46 0.94 13.75 21.49
C LEU A 46 1.35 15.10 22.08
N SER A 47 1.29 16.17 21.29
CA SER A 47 1.62 17.52 21.75
C SER A 47 0.43 18.34 22.26
N HIS A 48 -0.78 17.76 22.23
CA HIS A 48 -2.03 18.38 22.71
C HIS A 48 -2.36 19.76 22.10
N VAL A 49 -1.86 20.04 20.91
CA VAL A 49 -2.19 21.26 20.15
C VAL A 49 -3.61 21.15 19.61
N SER A 50 -4.42 22.20 19.80
CA SER A 50 -5.81 22.19 19.35
C SER A 50 -5.90 22.22 17.81
N LEU A 51 -6.35 21.10 17.23
CA LEU A 51 -6.65 20.97 15.80
C LEU A 51 -8.10 20.46 15.61
N PRO A 52 -9.14 21.29 15.83
CA PRO A 52 -10.55 20.84 15.83
C PRO A 52 -11.01 20.21 14.50
N TRP A 53 -10.40 20.63 13.39
CA TRP A 53 -10.67 20.13 12.05
C TRP A 53 -10.06 18.74 11.78
N PHE A 54 -9.10 18.29 12.58
CA PHE A 54 -8.44 16.99 12.46
C PHE A 54 -9.17 15.95 13.33
N SER A 55 -10.39 15.57 12.94
CA SER A 55 -11.19 14.61 13.70
C SER A 55 -12.22 13.87 12.83
N GLY A 56 -12.70 12.74 13.34
CA GLY A 56 -13.81 11.97 12.77
C GLY A 56 -13.59 11.55 11.31
N LEU A 57 -14.64 11.70 10.50
CA LEU A 57 -14.67 11.23 9.11
C LEU A 57 -13.54 11.83 8.23
N PHE A 58 -13.15 13.08 8.48
CA PHE A 58 -12.08 13.71 7.70
C PHE A 58 -10.74 12.99 7.90
N GLN A 59 -10.40 12.68 9.15
CA GLN A 59 -9.20 11.93 9.49
C GLN A 59 -9.23 10.52 8.89
N ASP A 60 -10.40 9.85 8.96
CA ASP A 60 -10.57 8.52 8.39
C ASP A 60 -10.39 8.50 6.87
N ILE A 61 -11.01 9.44 6.15
CA ILE A 61 -10.88 9.56 4.69
C ILE A 61 -9.44 9.91 4.31
N TRP A 62 -8.79 10.84 5.02
CA TRP A 62 -7.42 11.22 4.73
C TRP A 62 -6.46 10.02 4.90
N ARG A 63 -6.55 9.32 6.04
CA ARG A 63 -5.78 8.09 6.30
C ARG A 63 -6.05 6.98 5.28
N ALA A 64 -7.31 6.75 4.93
CA ALA A 64 -7.70 5.78 3.91
C ALA A 64 -7.13 6.13 2.54
N SER A 65 -7.20 7.41 2.14
CA SER A 65 -6.68 7.86 0.83
C SER A 65 -5.19 7.60 0.68
N ILE A 66 -4.40 7.77 1.75
CA ILE A 66 -2.95 7.50 1.77
C ILE A 66 -2.70 6.00 1.62
N SER A 67 -3.27 5.22 2.53
CA SER A 67 -3.01 3.77 2.65
C SER A 67 -3.50 2.99 1.44
N TRP A 68 -4.71 3.26 0.96
CA TRP A 68 -5.28 2.57 -0.21
C TRP A 68 -4.47 2.88 -1.46
N THR A 69 -3.97 4.11 -1.61
CA THR A 69 -3.07 4.49 -2.71
C THR A 69 -1.76 3.71 -2.64
N PHE A 70 -1.14 3.58 -1.46
CA PHE A 70 0.07 2.77 -1.31
C PHE A 70 -0.14 1.31 -1.67
N LEU A 71 -1.21 0.69 -1.18
CA LEU A 71 -1.54 -0.72 -1.44
C LEU A 71 -1.83 -0.96 -2.92
N PHE A 72 -2.64 -0.10 -3.52
CA PHE A 72 -2.98 -0.16 -4.94
C PHE A 72 -1.73 -0.04 -5.81
N ILE A 73 -0.89 0.98 -5.58
CA ILE A 73 0.36 1.18 -6.33
C ILE A 73 1.33 0.02 -6.08
N ALA A 74 1.43 -0.50 -4.85
CA ALA A 74 2.28 -1.65 -4.56
C ALA A 74 1.84 -2.89 -5.37
N GLY A 75 0.52 -3.11 -5.48
CA GLY A 75 -0.10 -4.12 -6.34
C GLY A 75 0.21 -3.94 -7.82
N CYS A 76 0.03 -2.74 -8.34
CA CYS A 76 0.45 -2.38 -9.70
C CYS A 76 1.92 -2.77 -9.97
N MET A 77 2.80 -2.50 -9.00
CA MET A 77 4.24 -2.81 -9.13
C MET A 77 4.60 -4.29 -8.95
N CYS A 78 3.64 -5.16 -8.61
CA CYS A 78 3.86 -6.59 -8.40
C CYS A 78 4.43 -7.28 -9.65
N TYR A 79 3.91 -6.94 -10.84
CA TYR A 79 4.37 -7.57 -12.09
C TYR A 79 5.80 -7.19 -12.49
N TYR A 80 6.25 -5.98 -12.18
CA TYR A 80 7.63 -5.51 -12.46
C TYR A 80 8.67 -6.06 -11.49
N SER A 81 8.23 -6.66 -10.39
CA SER A 81 9.13 -7.20 -9.37
C SER A 81 9.68 -8.53 -9.84
N HIS A 82 11.01 -8.65 -9.83
CA HIS A 82 11.70 -9.90 -10.18
C HIS A 82 11.34 -11.04 -9.21
N ASN A 83 11.25 -10.74 -7.91
CA ASN A 83 10.87 -11.71 -6.89
C ASN A 83 10.07 -11.03 -5.76
N ASN A 84 8.73 -11.16 -5.84
CA ASN A 84 7.82 -10.59 -4.84
C ASN A 84 7.93 -11.26 -3.48
N ILE A 85 8.27 -12.55 -3.42
CA ILE A 85 8.44 -13.26 -2.15
C ILE A 85 9.62 -12.67 -1.39
N VAL A 86 10.79 -12.55 -2.03
CA VAL A 86 11.98 -11.96 -1.40
C VAL A 86 11.75 -10.51 -0.98
N ARG A 87 11.11 -9.71 -1.83
CA ARG A 87 10.74 -8.33 -1.47
C ARG A 87 9.78 -8.29 -0.29
N GLY A 88 8.76 -9.14 -0.28
CA GLY A 88 7.79 -9.23 0.80
C GLY A 88 8.43 -9.67 2.12
N THR A 89 9.33 -10.66 2.10
CA THR A 89 10.09 -11.10 3.28
C THR A 89 10.93 -9.96 3.87
N LYS A 90 11.59 -9.16 3.03
CA LYS A 90 12.34 -7.97 3.50
C LYS A 90 11.43 -6.95 4.19
N LEU A 91 10.23 -6.71 3.65
CA LEU A 91 9.24 -5.82 4.27
C LEU A 91 8.71 -6.38 5.59
N LEU A 92 8.48 -7.70 5.68
CA LEU A 92 8.07 -8.32 6.94
C LEU A 92 9.17 -8.21 8.02
N ALA A 93 10.43 -8.45 7.65
CA ALA A 93 11.56 -8.26 8.56
C ALA A 93 11.67 -6.80 9.04
N LEU A 94 11.50 -5.84 8.13
CA LEU A 94 11.46 -4.42 8.48
C LEU A 94 10.28 -4.10 9.40
N SER A 95 9.08 -4.61 9.11
CA SER A 95 7.90 -4.38 9.95
C SER A 95 8.07 -4.96 11.35
N PHE A 96 8.73 -6.10 11.48
CA PHE A 96 9.07 -6.67 12.78
C PHE A 96 10.07 -5.79 13.55
N GLY A 97 11.06 -5.23 12.85
CA GLY A 97 11.95 -4.21 13.43
C GLY A 97 11.21 -2.96 13.91
N ILE A 98 10.27 -2.43 13.12
CA ILE A 98 9.41 -1.29 13.50
C ILE A 98 8.59 -1.63 14.74
N TYR A 99 8.00 -2.82 14.82
CA TYR A 99 7.26 -3.27 15.99
C TYR A 99 8.14 -3.28 17.26
N ILE A 100 9.35 -3.84 17.18
CA ILE A 100 10.30 -3.85 18.31
C ILE A 100 10.65 -2.42 18.74
N VAL A 101 11.04 -1.56 17.78
CA VAL A 101 11.45 -0.19 18.07
C VAL A 101 10.31 0.62 18.70
N THR A 102 9.09 0.52 18.15
CA THR A 102 7.93 1.24 18.70
C THR A 102 7.50 0.71 20.06
N THR A 103 7.64 -0.60 20.29
CA THR A 103 7.39 -1.21 21.61
C THR A 103 8.38 -0.71 22.67
N ILE A 104 9.67 -0.61 22.33
CA ILE A 104 10.71 -0.14 23.26
C ILE A 104 10.61 1.37 23.49
N ALA A 105 10.36 2.14 22.42
CA ALA A 105 10.26 3.59 22.52
C ALA A 105 9.06 4.02 23.36
N ALA A 106 7.94 3.27 23.32
CA ALA A 106 6.76 3.45 24.16
C ALA A 106 6.22 4.90 24.19
N VAL A 107 6.38 5.65 23.09
CA VAL A 107 5.88 7.02 22.93
C VAL A 107 4.37 7.02 22.65
N ASP A 108 3.89 5.99 21.97
CA ASP A 108 2.48 5.74 21.65
C ASP A 108 2.25 4.22 21.57
N THR A 109 1.04 3.80 21.24
CA THR A 109 0.66 2.42 20.98
C THR A 109 1.61 1.78 19.96
N PRO A 110 2.24 0.62 20.28
CA PRO A 110 3.17 -0.03 19.36
C PRO A 110 2.55 -0.33 18.01
N ILE A 111 3.34 -0.25 16.94
CA ILE A 111 2.86 -0.53 15.59
C ILE A 111 2.97 -2.05 15.33
N SER A 112 1.84 -2.74 15.44
CA SER A 112 1.69 -4.16 15.08
C SER A 112 0.78 -4.33 13.86
N PHE A 113 1.21 -5.15 12.89
CA PHE A 113 0.50 -5.38 11.63
C PHE A 113 0.15 -4.10 10.85
N GLY A 114 1.05 -3.11 10.84
CA GLY A 114 0.88 -1.87 10.07
C GLY A 114 1.03 -2.01 8.55
N ILE A 115 1.01 -0.91 7.80
CA ILE A 115 0.96 -0.93 6.33
C ILE A 115 2.16 -1.64 5.68
N ILE A 116 3.36 -1.59 6.29
CA ILE A 116 4.55 -2.31 5.81
C ILE A 116 4.39 -3.82 5.95
N PHE A 117 3.85 -4.29 7.09
CA PHE A 117 3.47 -5.69 7.26
C PHE A 117 2.47 -6.09 6.18
N CYS A 118 1.42 -5.30 6.00
CA CYS A 118 0.38 -5.54 5.00
C CYS A 118 0.97 -5.72 3.59
N MET A 119 1.76 -4.74 3.13
CA MET A 119 2.40 -4.79 1.81
C MET A 119 3.36 -5.97 1.67
N GLY A 120 4.09 -6.32 2.73
CA GLY A 120 4.97 -7.50 2.75
C GLY A 120 4.19 -8.80 2.57
N SER A 121 3.13 -8.98 3.36
CA SER A 121 2.23 -10.13 3.30
C SER A 121 1.54 -10.24 1.93
N CYS A 122 0.97 -9.14 1.42
CA CYS A 122 0.34 -9.10 0.10
C CYS A 122 1.33 -9.44 -1.02
N GLY A 123 2.58 -8.97 -0.92
CA GLY A 123 3.65 -9.29 -1.87
C GLY A 123 3.99 -10.77 -1.89
N ILE A 124 4.13 -11.42 -0.72
CA ILE A 124 4.36 -12.87 -0.62
C ILE A 124 3.17 -13.63 -1.20
N ILE A 125 1.94 -13.32 -0.78
CA ILE A 125 0.72 -13.97 -1.27
C ILE A 125 0.62 -13.86 -2.79
N SER A 126 0.85 -12.66 -3.34
CA SER A 126 0.84 -12.44 -4.80
C SER A 126 1.97 -13.19 -5.51
N GLY A 127 3.15 -13.28 -4.90
CA GLY A 127 4.25 -14.12 -5.40
C GLY A 127 3.86 -15.59 -5.48
N LEU A 128 3.24 -16.13 -4.43
CA LEU A 128 2.73 -17.50 -4.39
C LEU A 128 1.63 -17.73 -5.42
N LEU A 129 0.65 -16.82 -5.53
CA LEU A 129 -0.40 -16.85 -6.55
C LEU A 129 0.18 -16.86 -7.96
N LYS A 130 1.25 -16.10 -8.21
CA LYS A 130 1.98 -16.12 -9.49
C LYS A 130 2.61 -17.49 -9.77
N HIS A 131 3.23 -18.12 -8.76
CA HIS A 131 3.80 -19.46 -8.91
C HIS A 131 2.76 -20.53 -9.26
N VAL A 132 1.57 -20.47 -8.68
CA VAL A 132 0.47 -21.41 -8.96
C VAL A 132 -0.44 -20.97 -10.12
N ARG A 133 -0.08 -19.90 -10.85
CA ARG A 133 -0.83 -19.35 -12.01
C ARG A 133 -2.26 -18.89 -11.69
N LEU A 134 -2.50 -18.42 -10.47
CA LEU A 134 -3.77 -17.87 -9.99
C LEU A 134 -3.74 -16.36 -9.76
N LEU A 135 -2.68 -15.68 -10.21
CA LEU A 135 -2.59 -14.23 -10.09
C LEU A 135 -3.70 -13.56 -10.93
N PRO A 136 -4.56 -12.70 -10.35
CA PRO A 136 -5.66 -12.10 -11.08
C PRO A 136 -5.13 -11.16 -12.17
N SER A 137 -5.78 -11.20 -13.34
CA SER A 137 -5.36 -10.45 -14.53
C SER A 137 -6.58 -9.91 -15.29
N GLY A 138 -6.59 -8.61 -15.56
CA GLY A 138 -7.63 -7.93 -16.33
C GLY A 138 -8.67 -7.20 -15.47
N ILE A 139 -9.52 -6.45 -16.17
CA ILE A 139 -10.50 -5.53 -15.57
C ILE A 139 -11.53 -6.28 -14.73
N LEU A 140 -12.06 -7.40 -15.21
CA LEU A 140 -13.08 -8.15 -14.47
C LEU A 140 -12.56 -8.67 -13.11
N PRO A 141 -11.42 -9.38 -13.01
CA PRO A 141 -10.82 -9.73 -11.72
C PRO A 141 -10.49 -8.52 -10.85
N ALA A 142 -10.06 -7.39 -11.44
CA ALA A 142 -9.83 -6.17 -10.68
C ALA A 142 -11.11 -5.61 -10.03
N CYS A 143 -12.21 -5.56 -10.78
CA CYS A 143 -13.52 -5.18 -10.25
C CYS A 143 -13.98 -6.14 -9.15
N ILE A 144 -13.82 -7.45 -9.34
CA ILE A 144 -14.13 -8.45 -8.31
C ILE A 144 -13.31 -8.22 -7.04
N CYS A 145 -11.99 -8.03 -7.17
CA CYS A 145 -11.13 -7.72 -6.02
C CYS A 145 -11.56 -6.42 -5.34
N PHE A 146 -11.88 -5.37 -6.10
CA PHE A 146 -12.32 -4.11 -5.52
C PHE A 146 -13.66 -4.26 -4.78
N CYS A 147 -14.62 -5.02 -5.33
CA CYS A 147 -15.86 -5.33 -4.63
C CYS A 147 -15.60 -6.15 -3.36
N LEU A 148 -14.72 -7.15 -3.40
CA LEU A 148 -14.32 -7.91 -2.21
C LEU A 148 -13.68 -7.03 -1.14
N PHE A 149 -12.85 -6.06 -1.54
CA PHE A 149 -12.28 -5.07 -0.63
C PHE A 149 -13.39 -4.29 0.09
N LEU A 150 -14.39 -3.79 -0.63
CA LEU A 150 -15.52 -3.05 -0.05
C LEU A 150 -16.36 -3.94 0.88
N ILE A 151 -16.68 -5.17 0.45
CA ILE A 151 -17.46 -6.13 1.24
C ILE A 151 -16.76 -6.47 2.56
N THR A 152 -15.44 -6.62 2.52
CA THR A 152 -14.64 -7.01 3.68
C THR A 152 -14.06 -5.82 4.45
N TYR A 153 -14.43 -4.59 4.08
CA TYR A 153 -13.80 -3.38 4.63
C TYR A 153 -13.90 -3.30 6.16
N ASN A 154 -15.08 -3.65 6.70
CA ASN A 154 -15.36 -3.64 8.13
C ASN A 154 -15.13 -5.00 8.81
N VAL A 155 -14.36 -5.92 8.21
CA VAL A 155 -14.04 -7.21 8.84
C VAL A 155 -13.41 -7.00 10.21
N SER A 156 -12.51 -6.03 10.39
CA SER A 156 -11.92 -5.78 11.71
C SER A 156 -12.92 -5.28 12.77
N HIS A 157 -14.10 -4.83 12.37
CA HIS A 157 -15.21 -4.46 13.25
C HIS A 157 -16.26 -5.56 13.41
N GLY A 158 -16.08 -6.73 12.80
CA GLY A 158 -17.01 -7.84 12.95
C GLY A 158 -18.08 -7.95 11.86
N THR A 159 -18.03 -7.16 10.79
CA THR A 159 -19.11 -7.12 9.80
C THR A 159 -18.63 -7.28 8.35
N LEU A 160 -19.51 -7.82 7.51
CA LEU A 160 -19.41 -7.79 6.05
C LEU A 160 -20.44 -6.82 5.48
N GLU A 161 -20.02 -5.99 4.53
CA GLU A 161 -20.85 -4.95 3.90
C GLU A 161 -21.39 -5.45 2.55
N LEU A 162 -22.64 -5.92 2.49
CA LEU A 162 -23.26 -6.40 1.24
C LEU A 162 -24.05 -5.30 0.51
N GLY A 163 -23.72 -4.04 0.77
CA GLY A 163 -24.32 -2.85 0.15
C GLY A 163 -25.68 -2.46 0.75
N PHE A 164 -26.64 -3.38 0.78
CA PHE A 164 -27.99 -3.15 1.35
C PHE A 164 -28.21 -3.83 2.70
N THR A 165 -27.29 -4.70 3.14
CA THR A 165 -27.35 -5.37 4.42
C THR A 165 -25.93 -5.55 4.97
N THR A 166 -25.83 -5.57 6.30
CA THR A 166 -24.63 -5.99 7.00
C THR A 166 -24.81 -7.40 7.53
N VAL A 167 -23.73 -8.18 7.52
CA VAL A 167 -23.71 -9.55 8.06
C VAL A 167 -22.64 -9.64 9.13
N ASP A 168 -23.05 -10.06 10.33
CA ASP A 168 -22.12 -10.27 11.43
C ASP A 168 -21.25 -11.51 11.19
N ILE A 169 -19.97 -11.35 11.46
CA ILE A 169 -18.97 -12.40 11.40
C ILE A 169 -18.97 -13.14 12.76
N PRO A 170 -18.82 -14.48 12.78
CA PRO A 170 -18.78 -15.24 14.02
C PRO A 170 -17.77 -14.69 15.03
N ARG A 171 -18.24 -14.42 16.25
CA ARG A 171 -17.43 -13.81 17.33
C ARG A 171 -16.19 -14.62 17.70
N MET A 172 -16.24 -15.94 17.52
CA MET A 172 -15.12 -16.85 17.79
C MET A 172 -13.82 -16.45 17.08
N LEU A 173 -13.89 -15.78 15.92
CA LEU A 173 -12.71 -15.30 15.20
C LEU A 173 -11.98 -14.15 15.93
N TYR A 174 -12.68 -13.40 16.78
CA TYR A 174 -12.19 -12.23 17.53
C TYR A 174 -11.89 -12.55 19.00
N GLU A 175 -12.03 -13.81 19.42
CA GLU A 175 -11.76 -14.21 20.82
C GLU A 175 -10.27 -14.40 21.08
N THR A 176 -9.44 -14.49 20.04
CA THR A 176 -8.01 -14.77 20.14
C THR A 176 -7.18 -13.72 19.40
N PRO A 177 -6.00 -13.34 19.91
CA PRO A 177 -5.09 -12.44 19.20
C PRO A 177 -4.40 -13.10 17.99
N TRP A 178 -4.52 -14.42 17.83
CA TRP A 178 -3.80 -15.19 16.80
C TRP A 178 -4.24 -14.85 15.37
N LEU A 179 -5.42 -14.28 15.21
CA LEU A 179 -5.99 -13.90 13.91
C LEU A 179 -5.93 -12.38 13.65
N SER A 180 -5.31 -11.60 14.54
CA SER A 180 -5.20 -10.15 14.39
C SER A 180 -4.37 -9.76 13.15
N TRP A 181 -3.35 -10.54 12.79
CA TRP A 181 -2.61 -10.29 11.55
C TRP A 181 -3.45 -10.48 10.28
N LEU A 182 -4.47 -11.34 10.36
CA LEU A 182 -5.31 -11.69 9.21
C LEU A 182 -6.45 -10.70 9.00
N GLY A 183 -6.97 -10.10 10.07
CA GLY A 183 -8.10 -9.17 10.00
C GLY A 183 -9.04 -9.20 11.21
N PHE A 184 -8.84 -10.16 12.12
CA PHE A 184 -9.73 -10.42 13.24
C PHE A 184 -9.03 -10.05 14.56
N PRO A 185 -9.08 -8.77 14.98
CA PRO A 185 -8.40 -8.32 16.18
C PRO A 185 -9.00 -8.97 17.44
N GLY A 186 -8.14 -9.45 18.34
CA GLY A 186 -8.58 -10.02 19.62
C GLY A 186 -9.11 -8.95 20.60
N PRO A 187 -9.67 -9.32 21.76
CA PRO A 187 -10.40 -8.39 22.66
C PRO A 187 -9.55 -7.27 23.27
N HIS A 188 -8.22 -7.42 23.26
CA HIS A 188 -7.26 -6.45 23.79
C HIS A 188 -6.21 -6.05 22.75
N PHE A 189 -6.47 -6.33 21.47
CA PHE A 189 -5.56 -5.97 20.40
C PHE A 189 -5.56 -4.45 20.20
N LEU A 190 -4.38 -3.85 20.22
CA LEU A 190 -4.16 -2.44 19.95
C LEU A 190 -2.94 -2.29 19.04
N SER A 191 -3.03 -1.35 18.11
CA SER A 191 -1.90 -0.96 17.27
C SER A 191 -2.03 0.51 16.90
N GLY A 192 -0.91 1.24 16.92
CA GLY A 192 -0.84 2.61 16.43
C GLY A 192 -1.05 2.70 14.91
N ASP A 193 -0.84 1.60 14.20
CA ASP A 193 -1.13 1.46 12.77
C ASP A 193 -1.59 0.03 12.45
N TYR A 194 -2.84 -0.15 12.00
CA TYR A 194 -3.43 -1.47 11.81
C TYR A 194 -3.95 -1.68 10.38
N TYR A 195 -3.18 -2.45 9.61
CA TYR A 195 -3.46 -2.88 8.25
C TYR A 195 -3.27 -4.40 8.14
N PRO A 196 -4.23 -5.20 8.61
CA PRO A 196 -4.21 -6.65 8.43
C PRO A 196 -4.22 -7.09 6.97
N VAL A 197 -4.11 -8.40 6.71
CA VAL A 197 -4.17 -8.91 5.32
C VAL A 197 -5.56 -8.71 4.70
N ILE A 198 -6.64 -9.01 5.42
CA ILE A 198 -8.03 -8.74 4.99
C ILE A 198 -8.47 -7.43 5.63
N PRO A 199 -9.02 -6.47 4.87
CA PRO A 199 -9.43 -6.52 3.45
C PRO A 199 -8.33 -6.16 2.44
N TYR A 200 -7.21 -5.63 2.91
CA TYR A 200 -6.27 -4.85 2.11
C TYR A 200 -5.55 -5.63 0.99
N LEU A 201 -5.45 -6.95 1.12
CA LEU A 201 -5.03 -7.85 0.04
C LEU A 201 -5.86 -7.62 -1.22
N PHE A 202 -7.17 -7.41 -1.09
CA PHE A 202 -8.04 -7.21 -2.23
C PHE A 202 -7.76 -5.89 -2.94
N MET A 203 -7.48 -4.79 -2.22
CA MET A 203 -7.04 -3.53 -2.81
C MET A 203 -5.70 -3.69 -3.56
N TYR A 204 -4.75 -4.43 -2.97
CA TYR A 204 -3.48 -4.76 -3.61
C TYR A 204 -3.69 -5.60 -4.89
N LEU A 205 -4.57 -6.60 -4.84
CA LEU A 205 -4.87 -7.45 -5.99
C LEU A 205 -5.65 -6.71 -7.07
N THR A 206 -6.47 -5.70 -6.75
CA THR A 206 -7.07 -4.79 -7.73
C THR A 206 -5.98 -4.09 -8.55
N GLY A 207 -4.98 -3.49 -7.88
CA GLY A 207 -3.85 -2.85 -8.55
C GLY A 207 -3.03 -3.83 -9.40
N THR A 208 -2.83 -5.05 -8.89
CA THR A 208 -2.16 -6.14 -9.62
C THR A 208 -2.92 -6.51 -10.89
N ALA A 209 -4.23 -6.75 -10.79
CA ALA A 209 -5.06 -7.20 -11.90
C ALA A 209 -5.25 -6.14 -12.99
N LEU A 210 -5.37 -4.86 -12.63
CA LEU A 210 -5.50 -3.78 -13.61
C LEU A 210 -4.26 -3.62 -14.49
N LEU A 211 -3.08 -3.85 -13.91
CA LEU A 211 -1.83 -3.59 -14.61
C LEU A 211 -1.27 -4.79 -15.37
N SER A 212 -1.94 -5.93 -15.36
CA SER A 212 -1.49 -7.11 -16.11
C SER A 212 -1.51 -6.88 -17.63
N ARG A 213 -2.53 -6.19 -18.16
CA ARG A 213 -2.73 -5.98 -19.62
C ARG A 213 -1.83 -4.91 -20.23
N PRO A 214 -1.65 -3.71 -19.63
CA PRO A 214 -0.74 -2.70 -20.16
C PRO A 214 0.72 -3.16 -20.24
N ILE A 215 1.10 -4.19 -19.49
CA ILE A 215 2.43 -4.80 -19.56
C ILE A 215 2.61 -5.59 -20.87
N GLU A 216 1.56 -6.23 -21.35
CA GLU A 216 1.58 -6.98 -22.62
C GLU A 216 1.49 -6.04 -23.83
N GLN A 217 0.84 -4.88 -23.68
CA GLN A 217 0.48 -3.98 -24.78
C GLN A 217 1.26 -2.64 -24.80
N GLY A 218 2.01 -2.34 -23.74
CA GLY A 218 2.62 -1.04 -23.52
C GLY A 218 1.66 0.00 -22.92
N PHE A 219 2.21 1.06 -22.33
CA PHE A 219 1.43 2.20 -21.82
C PHE A 219 1.27 3.29 -22.88
N PRO A 220 0.19 4.08 -22.83
CA PRO A 220 0.08 5.31 -23.61
C PRO A 220 1.28 6.24 -23.39
N ALA A 221 1.70 6.96 -24.43
CA ALA A 221 2.88 7.84 -24.38
C ALA A 221 2.83 8.89 -23.26
N TRP A 222 1.63 9.38 -22.90
CA TRP A 222 1.46 10.37 -21.82
C TRP A 222 1.90 9.84 -20.44
N VAL A 223 1.83 8.53 -20.22
CA VAL A 223 2.26 7.90 -18.95
C VAL A 223 3.77 8.04 -18.73
N TYR A 224 4.53 8.07 -19.83
CA TYR A 224 5.98 8.27 -19.81
C TYR A 224 6.37 9.76 -19.83
N SER A 225 5.50 10.63 -20.36
CA SER A 225 5.79 12.06 -20.48
C SER A 225 5.49 12.86 -19.20
N LEU A 226 4.69 12.33 -18.28
CA LEU A 226 4.48 12.95 -16.97
C LEU A 226 5.79 13.03 -16.20
N HIS A 227 6.11 14.24 -15.75
CA HIS A 227 7.36 14.51 -15.05
C HIS A 227 7.15 15.49 -13.90
N CYS A 228 7.60 15.11 -12.72
CA CYS A 228 7.71 15.99 -11.57
C CYS A 228 8.88 15.52 -10.72
N ALA A 229 10.07 16.05 -11.00
CA ALA A 229 11.33 15.58 -10.39
C ALA A 229 11.29 15.49 -8.85
N PRO A 230 10.71 16.47 -8.10
CA PRO A 230 10.61 16.38 -6.65
C PRO A 230 9.74 15.21 -6.18
N LEU A 231 8.53 15.06 -6.73
CA LEU A 231 7.60 13.99 -6.34
C LEU A 231 8.15 12.62 -6.73
N GLU A 232 8.77 12.50 -7.90
CA GLU A 232 9.45 11.27 -8.28
C GLU A 232 10.59 10.93 -7.32
N PHE A 233 11.40 11.92 -6.92
CA PHE A 233 12.48 11.69 -5.96
C PHE A 233 11.94 11.16 -4.62
N ILE A 234 10.89 11.79 -4.10
CA ILE A 234 10.21 11.34 -2.87
C ILE A 234 9.67 9.90 -3.06
N GLY A 235 8.97 9.64 -4.16
CA GLY A 235 8.41 8.32 -4.46
C GLY A 235 9.46 7.22 -4.64
N ARG A 236 10.64 7.55 -5.18
CA ARG A 236 11.78 6.63 -5.28
C ARG A 236 12.37 6.26 -3.91
N HIS A 237 12.31 7.17 -2.95
CA HIS A 237 12.82 6.98 -1.59
C HIS A 237 11.70 6.74 -0.56
N ALA A 238 10.49 6.40 -1.01
CA ALA A 238 9.30 6.29 -0.18
C ALA A 238 9.48 5.41 1.07
N LEU A 239 10.15 4.25 0.93
CA LEU A 239 10.39 3.35 2.07
C LEU A 239 11.33 3.97 3.12
N LEU A 240 12.37 4.68 2.69
CA LEU A 240 13.28 5.36 3.60
C LEU A 240 12.56 6.48 4.34
N ILE A 241 11.81 7.31 3.61
CA ILE A 241 11.02 8.40 4.19
C ILE A 241 9.98 7.83 5.15
N TYR A 242 9.32 6.73 4.79
CA TYR A 242 8.39 6.03 5.68
C TYR A 242 9.04 5.59 6.99
N VAL A 243 10.27 5.08 6.99
CA VAL A 243 10.91 4.66 8.25
C VAL A 243 11.35 5.85 9.09
N VAL A 244 11.82 6.92 8.45
CA VAL A 244 12.47 8.05 9.13
C VAL A 244 11.49 9.15 9.54
N HIS A 245 10.33 9.28 8.87
CA HIS A 245 9.42 10.39 9.14
C HIS A 245 8.92 10.42 10.59
N GLN A 246 8.45 9.30 11.15
CA GLN A 246 7.84 9.30 12.48
C GLN A 246 8.85 9.69 13.57
N PRO A 247 10.07 9.11 13.65
CA PRO A 247 11.07 9.59 14.61
C PRO A 247 11.41 11.08 14.46
N LEU A 248 11.51 11.59 13.22
CA LEU A 248 11.77 13.01 12.99
C LEU A 248 10.59 13.89 13.42
N LEU A 249 9.36 13.49 13.08
CA LEU A 249 8.16 14.22 13.45
C LEU A 249 8.02 14.29 14.97
N LEU A 250 8.20 13.16 15.68
CA LEU A 250 8.19 13.12 17.14
C LEU A 250 9.18 14.12 17.75
N VAL A 251 10.41 14.21 17.21
CA VAL A 251 11.40 15.20 17.67
C VAL A 251 10.91 16.63 17.41
N LEU A 252 10.39 16.91 16.21
CA LEU A 252 9.95 18.25 15.82
C LEU A 252 8.70 18.71 16.59
N THR A 253 7.73 17.84 16.79
CA THR A 253 6.47 18.14 17.48
C THR A 253 6.63 18.15 19.00
N SER A 254 7.63 17.46 19.55
CA SER A 254 7.96 17.56 20.98
C SER A 254 8.38 18.97 21.41
N LEU A 255 8.80 19.83 20.48
CA LEU A 255 9.12 21.24 20.75
C LEU A 255 7.89 22.09 21.08
N PHE A 256 6.68 21.57 20.86
CA PHE A 256 5.42 22.23 21.16
C PHE A 256 4.79 21.79 22.49
N VAL A 257 5.45 20.88 23.21
CA VAL A 257 5.07 20.39 24.56
C VAL A 257 5.78 21.21 25.61
#